data_AF-A0A957XQB8-F1
#
_entry.id   AF-A0A957XQB8-F1
#
_cell.length_a   1.000
_cell.length_b   1.000
_cell.length_c   1.000
_cell.angle_alpha   90.00
_cell.angle_beta   90.00
_cell.angle_gamma   90.00
#
_symmetry.space_group_name_H-M   'P 1'
#
loop_
_entity.id
_entity.type
_entity.pdbx_description
1 polymer ?
#
loop_
_entity_poly.entity_id
_entity_poly.type
_entity_poly.pdbx_seq_one_letter_code
_entity_poly.pdbx_strand_id
1 'polypeptide(L)'
;ALERRTEGWIVGLQLSALSLHGHTNPAAFVDQFTGSHSYIIDYLVEEVLQRQDPAAQQFLLQTSLLGRLCGPLCDAVTARTDSQAQLEQLQRANLFLIPLDEQRQWYRYHHLFAEVLQQWLRQQAPALIPQLHRRACHWYETQGLLADAIHHALAADDLAHAADLVELTADQLRKHGEFVTLNALLDRLPDAMVAARPHLALAR
;
A
#
# COMPACT_ATOMS: atom_id res chain seq x y z
N ALA A 1 7.24 -20.69 -9.00
CA ALA A 1 7.93 -19.54 -8.38
C ALA A 1 7.52 -18.21 -9.03
N LEU A 2 7.37 -18.16 -10.37
CA LEU A 2 6.79 -17.00 -11.06
C LEU A 2 5.29 -16.80 -10.72
N GLU A 3 4.45 -17.83 -10.82
CA GLU A 3 2.99 -17.74 -10.57
C GLU A 3 2.58 -17.13 -9.21
N ARG A 4 3.36 -17.37 -8.15
CA ARG A 4 3.08 -16.80 -6.82
C ARG A 4 3.45 -15.31 -6.70
N ARG A 5 4.34 -14.80 -7.57
CA ARG A 5 4.70 -13.39 -7.66
C ARG A 5 3.91 -12.63 -8.72
N THR A 6 3.26 -13.36 -9.64
CA THR A 6 2.58 -12.79 -10.81
C THR A 6 1.06 -12.97 -10.78
N GLU A 7 0.53 -13.61 -9.73
CA GLU A 7 -0.89 -13.93 -9.47
C GLU A 7 -1.67 -14.48 -10.69
N GLY A 8 -0.99 -14.95 -11.73
CA GLY A 8 -1.59 -15.36 -13.02
C GLY A 8 -1.95 -14.21 -13.98
N TRP A 9 -1.79 -12.93 -13.59
CA TRP A 9 -2.24 -11.76 -14.34
C TRP A 9 -1.23 -11.22 -15.36
N ILE A 10 0.04 -11.62 -15.27
CA ILE A 10 1.04 -11.25 -16.27
C ILE A 10 0.64 -11.74 -17.67
N VAL A 11 0.03 -12.91 -17.79
CA VAL A 11 -0.46 -13.41 -19.09
C VAL A 11 -1.63 -12.56 -19.60
N GLY A 12 -2.55 -12.14 -18.73
CA GLY A 12 -3.66 -11.25 -19.10
C GLY A 12 -3.19 -9.86 -19.52
N LEU A 13 -2.23 -9.28 -18.80
CA LEU A 13 -1.60 -8.00 -19.15
C LEU A 13 -0.77 -8.09 -20.44
N GLN A 14 -0.03 -9.19 -20.64
CA GLN A 14 0.67 -9.50 -21.90
C GLN A 14 -0.30 -9.49 -23.08
N LEU A 15 -1.38 -10.26 -22.97
CA LEU A 15 -2.38 -10.39 -24.02
C LEU A 15 -3.12 -9.07 -24.28
N SER A 16 -3.41 -8.30 -23.22
CA SER A 16 -4.04 -6.98 -23.36
C SER A 16 -3.14 -5.97 -24.08
N ALA A 17 -1.87 -5.88 -23.67
CA ALA A 17 -0.88 -5.00 -24.29
C ALA A 17 -0.62 -5.37 -25.77
N LEU A 18 -0.62 -6.68 -26.08
CA LEU A 18 -0.53 -7.23 -27.44
C LEU A 18 -1.73 -6.86 -28.32
N SER A 19 -2.95 -6.95 -27.80
CA SER A 19 -4.17 -6.65 -28.56
C SER A 19 -4.37 -5.15 -28.82
N LEU A 20 -3.93 -4.27 -27.92
CA LEU A 20 -4.12 -2.82 -28.04
C LEU A 20 -3.15 -2.15 -29.02
N HIS A 21 -1.95 -2.67 -29.20
CA HIS A 21 -0.95 -2.06 -30.08
C HIS A 21 -1.03 -2.49 -31.55
N GLY A 22 -1.95 -3.39 -31.92
CA GLY A 22 -2.13 -3.82 -33.32
C GLY A 22 -0.87 -4.40 -33.97
N HIS A 23 0.10 -4.88 -33.18
CA HIS A 23 1.39 -5.32 -33.70
C HIS A 23 1.28 -6.64 -34.47
N THR A 24 1.93 -6.68 -35.63
CA THR A 24 1.89 -7.79 -36.60
C THR A 24 2.62 -9.06 -36.14
N ASN A 25 3.31 -9.05 -34.98
CA ASN A 25 4.03 -10.23 -34.48
C ASN A 25 3.97 -10.36 -32.94
N PRO A 26 2.94 -11.05 -32.41
CA PRO A 26 2.76 -11.27 -30.97
C PRO A 26 3.92 -12.03 -30.30
N ALA A 27 4.62 -12.91 -31.02
CA ALA A 27 5.70 -13.72 -30.46
C ALA A 27 6.94 -12.90 -30.07
N ALA A 28 7.33 -11.92 -30.91
CA ALA A 28 8.47 -11.04 -30.64
C ALA A 28 8.23 -10.10 -29.44
N PHE A 29 6.98 -9.73 -29.19
CA PHE A 29 6.61 -8.92 -28.02
C PHE A 29 6.59 -9.76 -26.74
N VAL A 30 6.14 -11.02 -26.78
CA VAL A 30 6.26 -11.93 -25.61
C VAL A 30 7.74 -12.13 -25.23
N ASP A 31 8.63 -12.25 -26.21
CA ASP A 31 10.08 -12.36 -25.98
C ASP A 31 10.69 -11.08 -25.36
N GLN A 32 10.22 -9.88 -25.74
CA GLN A 32 10.62 -8.62 -25.08
C GLN A 32 9.99 -8.46 -23.68
N PHE A 33 8.75 -8.93 -23.51
CA PHE A 33 7.97 -8.85 -22.27
C PHE A 33 8.56 -9.73 -21.17
N THR A 34 9.13 -10.88 -21.53
CA THR A 34 9.85 -11.75 -20.59
C THR A 34 11.17 -11.14 -20.09
N GLY A 35 11.66 -10.05 -20.72
CA GLY A 35 12.98 -9.48 -20.47
C GLY A 35 13.04 -8.12 -19.76
N SER A 36 11.95 -7.36 -19.60
CA SER A 36 12.04 -6.04 -18.96
C SER A 36 10.75 -5.60 -18.26
N HIS A 37 10.77 -5.70 -16.93
CA HIS A 37 9.73 -5.18 -16.03
C HIS A 37 9.32 -3.72 -16.32
N SER A 38 10.22 -2.93 -16.91
CA SER A 38 10.00 -1.52 -17.27
C SER A 38 8.84 -1.31 -18.24
N TYR A 39 8.68 -2.15 -19.27
CA TYR A 39 7.61 -1.96 -20.28
C TYR A 39 6.20 -2.15 -19.70
N ILE A 40 6.04 -3.04 -18.71
CA ILE A 40 4.74 -3.26 -18.06
C ILE A 40 4.39 -2.05 -17.20
N ILE A 41 5.39 -1.45 -16.55
CA ILE A 41 5.24 -0.25 -15.73
C ILE A 41 4.79 0.92 -16.62
N ASP A 42 5.50 1.16 -17.73
CA ASP A 42 5.18 2.25 -18.66
C ASP A 42 3.76 2.09 -19.24
N TYR A 43 3.39 0.86 -19.62
CA TYR A 43 2.03 0.55 -20.06
C TYR A 43 0.98 0.82 -18.96
N LEU A 44 1.19 0.36 -17.73
CA LEU A 44 0.24 0.60 -16.63
C LEU A 44 0.08 2.10 -16.33
N VAL A 45 1.13 2.89 -16.51
CA VAL A 45 1.07 4.34 -16.36
C VAL A 45 0.27 4.97 -17.51
N GLU A 46 0.65 4.71 -18.76
CA GLU A 46 0.07 5.39 -19.93
C GLU A 46 -1.36 4.91 -20.24
N GLU A 47 -1.58 3.60 -20.22
CA GLU A 47 -2.80 3.00 -20.78
C GLU A 47 -3.89 2.76 -19.74
N VAL A 48 -3.52 2.72 -18.45
CA VAL A 48 -4.45 2.50 -17.34
C VAL A 48 -4.61 3.77 -16.52
N LEU A 49 -3.52 4.30 -15.98
CA LEU A 49 -3.55 5.40 -15.02
C LEU A 49 -3.85 6.75 -15.67
N GLN A 50 -3.13 7.12 -16.73
CA GLN A 50 -3.33 8.39 -17.44
C GLN A 50 -4.67 8.49 -18.16
N ARG A 51 -5.34 7.35 -18.43
CA ARG A 51 -6.69 7.32 -18.98
C ARG A 51 -7.80 7.59 -17.96
N GLN A 52 -7.48 7.54 -16.66
CA GLN A 52 -8.46 7.88 -15.63
C GLN A 52 -8.69 9.39 -15.56
N ASP A 53 -9.85 9.80 -15.08
CA ASP A 53 -10.07 11.21 -14.76
C ASP A 53 -9.15 11.67 -13.61
N PRO A 54 -8.90 12.98 -13.47
CA PRO A 54 -7.98 13.49 -12.44
C PRO A 54 -8.35 13.10 -11.00
N ALA A 55 -9.65 12.92 -10.70
CA ALA A 55 -10.10 12.57 -9.36
C ALA A 55 -9.78 11.09 -9.03
N ALA A 56 -9.99 10.19 -9.99
CA ALA A 56 -9.62 8.78 -9.87
C ALA A 56 -8.09 8.60 -9.80
N GLN A 57 -7.32 9.34 -10.61
CA GLN A 57 -5.84 9.32 -10.52
C GLN A 57 -5.36 9.72 -9.12
N GLN A 58 -5.92 10.81 -8.58
CA GLN A 58 -5.58 11.27 -7.24
C GLN A 58 -5.96 10.24 -6.16
N PHE A 59 -7.12 9.62 -6.28
CA PHE A 59 -7.57 8.58 -5.35
C PHE A 59 -6.64 7.36 -5.36
N LEU A 60 -6.30 6.84 -6.54
CA LEU A 60 -5.36 5.71 -6.70
C LEU A 60 -3.99 6.04 -6.09
N LEU A 61 -3.47 7.24 -6.37
CA LEU A 61 -2.20 7.70 -5.83
C LEU A 61 -2.21 7.79 -4.30
N GLN A 62 -3.20 8.48 -3.73
CA GLN A 62 -3.25 8.74 -2.29
C GLN A 62 -3.45 7.46 -1.45
N THR A 63 -4.11 6.46 -2.02
CA THR A 63 -4.37 5.17 -1.35
C THR A 63 -3.32 4.10 -1.63
N SER A 64 -2.37 4.36 -2.53
CA SER A 64 -1.33 3.39 -2.95
C SER A 64 -0.40 2.92 -1.84
N LEU A 65 -0.29 3.68 -0.75
CA LEU A 65 0.54 3.39 0.42
C LEU A 65 -0.13 2.43 1.40
N LEU A 66 -1.40 2.07 1.16
CA LEU A 66 -2.19 1.20 2.04
C LEU A 66 -2.04 -0.26 1.59
N GLY A 67 -1.71 -1.15 2.54
CA GLY A 67 -1.64 -2.59 2.26
C GLY A 67 -3.01 -3.25 2.07
N ARG A 68 -4.05 -2.69 2.69
CA ARG A 68 -5.45 -3.05 2.53
C ARG A 68 -6.29 -1.78 2.48
N LEU A 69 -7.40 -1.83 1.75
CA LEU A 69 -8.28 -0.70 1.53
C LEU A 69 -9.69 -1.06 1.97
N CYS A 70 -10.33 -0.16 2.71
CA CYS A 70 -11.78 -0.15 2.91
C CYS A 70 -12.26 1.30 2.83
N GLY A 71 -13.56 1.52 2.60
CA GLY A 71 -14.15 2.86 2.48
C GLY A 71 -13.70 3.82 3.59
N PRO A 72 -13.93 3.50 4.88
CA PRO A 72 -13.59 4.39 6.00
C PRO A 72 -12.09 4.74 6.10
N LEU A 73 -11.19 3.79 5.82
CA LEU A 73 -9.75 4.06 5.82
C LEU A 73 -9.36 4.98 4.66
N CYS A 74 -9.90 4.72 3.47
CA CYS A 74 -9.63 5.55 2.30
C CYS A 74 -10.17 6.97 2.49
N ASP A 75 -11.35 7.13 3.11
CA ASP A 75 -11.93 8.42 3.47
C ASP A 75 -11.00 9.20 4.40
N ALA A 76 -10.48 8.56 5.44
CA ALA A 76 -9.55 9.19 6.39
C ALA A 76 -8.25 9.64 5.72
N VAL A 77 -7.71 8.84 4.79
CA VAL A 77 -6.44 9.14 4.11
C VAL A 77 -6.61 10.21 3.03
N THR A 78 -7.67 10.12 2.24
CA THR A 78 -7.93 11.03 1.11
C THR A 78 -8.67 12.30 1.52
N ALA A 79 -9.16 12.38 2.76
CA ALA A 79 -10.05 13.43 3.26
C ALA A 79 -11.35 13.56 2.43
N ARG A 80 -11.98 12.40 2.17
CA ARG A 80 -13.22 12.24 1.40
C ARG A 80 -14.26 11.48 2.21
N THR A 81 -15.45 11.29 1.65
CA THR A 81 -16.56 10.52 2.26
C THR A 81 -17.23 9.54 1.29
N ASP A 82 -16.69 9.39 0.08
CA ASP A 82 -17.26 8.59 -1.00
C ASP A 82 -16.35 7.41 -1.40
N SER A 83 -15.33 7.09 -0.58
CA SER A 83 -14.28 6.15 -0.99
C SER A 83 -14.78 4.73 -1.22
N GLN A 84 -15.83 4.28 -0.52
CA GLN A 84 -16.43 2.96 -0.78
C GLN A 84 -16.99 2.88 -2.21
N ALA A 85 -17.71 3.91 -2.65
CA ALA A 85 -18.26 3.96 -4.00
C ALA A 85 -17.14 4.01 -5.05
N GLN A 86 -16.06 4.74 -4.76
CA GLN A 86 -14.86 4.77 -5.61
C GLN A 86 -14.22 3.39 -5.73
N LEU A 87 -14.00 2.67 -4.61
CA LEU A 87 -13.45 1.32 -4.63
C LEU A 87 -14.31 0.36 -5.46
N GLU A 88 -15.63 0.42 -5.32
CA GLU A 88 -16.54 -0.38 -6.14
C GLU A 88 -16.48 -0.03 -7.63
N GLN A 89 -16.37 1.25 -7.97
CA GLN A 89 -16.21 1.70 -9.35
C GLN A 89 -14.90 1.21 -9.97
N LEU A 90 -13.79 1.35 -9.24
CA LEU A 90 -12.47 0.87 -9.67
C LEU A 90 -12.47 -0.66 -9.85
N GLN A 91 -13.14 -1.39 -8.94
CA GLN A 91 -13.32 -2.84 -9.07
C GLN A 91 -14.11 -3.19 -10.34
N ARG A 92 -15.24 -2.53 -10.60
CA ARG A 92 -16.07 -2.76 -11.81
C ARG A 92 -15.31 -2.43 -13.09
N ALA A 93 -14.42 -1.43 -13.04
CA ALA A 93 -13.55 -1.05 -14.13
C ALA A 93 -12.32 -1.97 -14.30
N ASN A 94 -12.19 -3.03 -13.49
CA ASN A 94 -11.06 -3.96 -13.48
C ASN A 94 -9.69 -3.28 -13.28
N LEU A 95 -9.63 -2.21 -12.48
CA LEU A 95 -8.40 -1.45 -12.20
C LEU A 95 -7.54 -2.11 -11.11
N PHE A 96 -7.22 -3.39 -11.32
CA PHE A 96 -6.29 -4.17 -10.49
C PHE A 96 -6.60 -4.13 -8.98
N LEU A 97 -7.88 -4.01 -8.64
CA LEU A 97 -8.39 -4.02 -7.27
C LEU A 97 -9.01 -5.39 -6.98
N ILE A 98 -8.51 -6.07 -5.95
CA ILE A 98 -8.85 -7.43 -5.60
C ILE A 98 -9.62 -7.41 -4.27
N PRO A 99 -10.86 -7.93 -4.21
CA PRO A 99 -11.60 -8.05 -2.96
C PRO A 99 -10.93 -9.10 -2.05
N LEU A 100 -10.90 -8.81 -0.75
CA LEU A 100 -10.32 -9.67 0.29
C LEU A 100 -11.37 -10.44 1.10
N ASP A 101 -12.64 -10.06 0.94
CA ASP A 101 -13.78 -10.69 1.60
C ASP A 101 -14.96 -10.83 0.62
N GLU A 102 -15.96 -11.62 1.00
CA GLU A 102 -17.16 -11.85 0.19
C GLU A 102 -18.07 -10.61 0.18
N GLN A 103 -18.05 -9.82 1.26
CA GLN A 103 -18.88 -8.64 1.45
C GLN A 103 -18.38 -7.41 0.68
N ARG A 104 -17.19 -7.49 0.06
CA ARG A 104 -16.49 -6.42 -0.66
C ARG A 104 -16.28 -5.17 0.20
N GLN A 105 -15.92 -5.37 1.46
CA GLN A 105 -15.55 -4.27 2.37
C GLN A 105 -14.06 -3.99 2.32
N TRP A 106 -13.27 -5.05 2.22
CA TRP A 106 -11.83 -4.97 2.12
C TRP A 106 -11.33 -5.32 0.72
N TYR A 107 -10.35 -4.54 0.29
CA TYR A 107 -9.70 -4.68 -1.00
C TYR A 107 -8.19 -4.59 -0.82
N ARG A 108 -7.46 -5.01 -1.85
CA ARG A 108 -6.05 -4.68 -2.06
C ARG A 108 -5.80 -4.36 -3.52
N TYR A 109 -4.82 -3.50 -3.78
CA TYR A 109 -4.26 -3.43 -5.11
C TYR A 109 -3.47 -4.71 -5.41
N HIS A 110 -3.45 -5.09 -6.69
CA HIS A 110 -2.46 -6.04 -7.16
C HIS A 110 -1.06 -5.48 -6.91
N HIS A 111 -0.14 -6.33 -6.45
CA HIS A 111 1.20 -5.93 -6.00
C HIS A 111 1.94 -5.03 -6.99
N LEU A 112 2.02 -5.42 -8.26
CA LEU A 112 2.70 -4.64 -9.29
C LEU A 112 2.04 -3.26 -9.51
N PHE A 113 0.70 -3.20 -9.47
CA PHE A 113 0.00 -1.94 -9.66
C PHE A 113 0.23 -1.00 -8.47
N ALA A 114 0.24 -1.54 -7.25
CA ALA A 114 0.61 -0.78 -6.07
C ALA A 114 2.02 -0.19 -6.17
N GLU A 115 3.01 -0.97 -6.63
CA GLU A 115 4.38 -0.49 -6.83
C GLU A 115 4.45 0.66 -7.84
N VAL A 116 3.76 0.53 -8.98
CA VAL A 116 3.66 1.58 -9.99
C VAL A 116 3.05 2.85 -9.41
N LEU A 117 1.93 2.75 -8.71
CA LEU A 117 1.27 3.90 -8.08
C LEU A 117 2.16 4.57 -7.03
N GLN A 118 2.88 3.80 -6.22
CA GLN A 118 3.80 4.33 -5.20
C GLN A 118 4.99 5.04 -5.84
N GLN A 119 5.56 4.47 -6.91
CA GLN A 119 6.62 5.13 -7.66
C GLN A 119 6.14 6.45 -8.27
N TRP A 120 4.94 6.45 -8.84
CA TRP A 120 4.35 7.66 -9.42
C TRP A 120 4.03 8.71 -8.35
N LEU A 121 3.54 8.31 -7.17
CA LEU A 121 3.34 9.20 -6.03
C LEU A 121 4.64 9.89 -5.60
N ARG A 122 5.74 9.13 -5.51
CA ARG A 122 7.06 9.66 -5.16
C ARG A 122 7.60 10.66 -6.17
N GLN A 123 7.27 10.49 -7.45
CA GLN A 123 7.68 11.39 -8.52
C GLN A 123 6.83 12.67 -8.56
N GLN A 124 5.51 12.53 -8.44
CA GLN A 124 4.56 13.63 -8.64
C GLN A 124 4.33 14.46 -7.38
N ALA A 125 4.25 13.81 -6.22
CA ALA A 125 3.88 14.45 -4.96
C ALA A 125 4.60 13.85 -3.74
N PRO A 126 5.95 13.85 -3.71
CA PRO A 126 6.72 13.30 -2.59
C PRO A 126 6.37 13.97 -1.25
N ALA A 127 6.02 15.26 -1.27
CA ALA A 127 5.64 16.01 -0.07
C ALA A 127 4.32 15.53 0.57
N LEU A 128 3.45 14.82 -0.16
CA LEU A 128 2.21 14.28 0.39
C LEU A 128 2.42 12.98 1.17
N ILE A 129 3.51 12.25 0.90
CA ILE A 129 3.73 10.90 1.45
C ILE A 129 3.70 10.89 2.99
N PRO A 130 4.42 11.77 3.71
CA PRO A 130 4.35 11.78 5.17
C PRO A 130 2.95 12.08 5.69
N GLN A 131 2.21 12.97 5.02
CA GLN A 131 0.85 13.32 5.43
C GLN A 131 -0.12 12.15 5.26
N LEU A 132 -0.01 11.40 4.15
CA LEU A 132 -0.85 10.22 3.90
C LEU A 132 -0.58 9.12 4.94
N HIS A 133 0.70 8.89 5.27
CA HIS A 133 1.07 7.97 6.33
C HIS A 133 0.54 8.42 7.71
N ARG A 134 0.63 9.71 8.07
CA ARG A 134 0.06 10.20 9.35
C ARG A 134 -1.45 10.00 9.43
N ARG A 135 -2.19 10.25 8.35
CA ARG A 135 -3.65 10.02 8.32
C ARG A 135 -3.99 8.55 8.48
N ALA A 136 -3.27 7.68 7.77
CA ALA A 136 -3.44 6.23 7.91
C ALA A 136 -3.11 5.76 9.33
N CYS A 137 -2.00 6.24 9.90
CA CYS A 137 -1.59 5.96 11.28
C CYS A 137 -2.70 6.29 12.27
N HIS A 138 -3.23 7.52 12.20
CA HIS A 138 -4.31 7.97 13.09
C HIS A 138 -5.57 7.11 12.93
N TRP A 139 -5.96 6.76 11.69
CA TRP A 139 -7.11 5.88 11.49
C TRP A 139 -6.88 4.50 12.12
N TYR A 140 -5.73 3.86 11.88
CA TYR A 140 -5.42 2.55 12.46
C TYR A 140 -5.38 2.57 13.98
N GLU A 141 -4.87 3.65 14.58
CA GLU A 141 -4.90 3.88 16.02
C GLU A 141 -6.33 3.90 16.56
N THR A 142 -7.25 4.63 15.92
CA THR A 142 -8.68 4.66 16.32
C THR A 142 -9.38 3.31 16.20
N GLN A 143 -8.89 2.42 15.32
CA GLN A 143 -9.41 1.07 15.16
C GLN A 143 -8.73 0.05 16.10
N GLY A 144 -7.76 0.47 16.92
CA GLY A 144 -6.97 -0.41 17.78
C GLY A 144 -5.97 -1.30 17.03
N LEU A 145 -5.70 -1.03 15.76
CA LEU A 145 -4.78 -1.77 14.89
C LEU A 145 -3.36 -1.19 15.02
N LEU A 146 -2.78 -1.36 16.20
CA LEU A 146 -1.56 -0.64 16.60
C LEU A 146 -0.32 -1.01 15.77
N ALA A 147 -0.22 -2.25 15.30
CA ALA A 147 0.91 -2.67 14.45
C ALA A 147 0.94 -1.91 13.11
N ASP A 148 -0.22 -1.75 12.46
CA ASP A 148 -0.37 -0.95 11.24
C ASP A 148 -0.13 0.54 11.55
N ALA A 149 -0.64 1.04 12.68
CA ALA A 149 -0.41 2.42 13.11
C ALA A 149 1.09 2.72 13.29
N ILE A 150 1.84 1.85 13.97
CA ILE A 150 3.31 1.98 14.14
C ILE A 150 4.00 1.93 12.78
N HIS A 151 3.58 1.04 11.89
CA HIS A 151 4.16 0.98 10.54
C HIS A 151 4.02 2.32 9.80
N HIS A 152 2.83 2.92 9.83
CA HIS A 152 2.59 4.20 9.19
C HIS A 152 3.28 5.37 9.92
N ALA A 153 3.38 5.37 11.25
CA ALA A 153 4.12 6.39 11.99
C ALA A 153 5.61 6.42 11.58
N LEU A 154 6.25 5.25 11.51
CA LEU A 154 7.64 5.12 11.07
C LEU A 154 7.83 5.55 9.60
N ALA A 155 6.89 5.18 8.72
CA ALA A 155 6.95 5.57 7.32
C ALA A 155 6.70 7.09 7.10
N ALA A 156 6.07 7.77 8.07
CA ALA A 156 5.93 9.22 8.10
C ALA A 156 7.13 9.96 8.73
N ASP A 157 8.17 9.23 9.16
CA ASP A 157 9.29 9.73 9.98
C ASP A 157 8.83 10.36 11.32
N ASP A 158 7.66 9.93 11.82
CA ASP A 158 7.10 10.37 13.09
C ASP A 158 7.54 9.41 14.21
N LEU A 159 8.83 9.48 14.52
CA LEU A 159 9.49 8.59 15.47
C LEU A 159 8.93 8.73 16.89
N ALA A 160 8.55 9.95 17.28
CA ALA A 160 7.97 10.19 18.60
C ALA A 160 6.62 9.49 18.74
N HIS A 161 5.71 9.65 17.76
CA HIS A 161 4.40 8.98 17.79
C HIS A 161 4.55 7.46 17.66
N ALA A 162 5.49 6.97 16.84
CA ALA A 162 5.79 5.55 16.75
C ALA A 162 6.22 4.96 18.10
N ALA A 163 7.08 5.65 18.85
CA ALA A 163 7.53 5.21 20.16
C ALA A 163 6.38 5.21 21.19
N ASP A 164 5.49 6.21 21.17
CA ASP A 164 4.30 6.25 22.03
C ASP A 164 3.38 5.05 21.78
N LEU A 165 3.17 4.70 20.51
CA LEU A 165 2.37 3.53 20.12
C LEU A 165 3.03 2.21 20.53
N VAL A 166 4.37 2.08 20.41
CA VAL A 166 5.08 0.89 20.89
C VAL A 166 4.91 0.76 22.41
N GLU A 167 5.06 1.84 23.18
CA GLU A 167 4.84 1.81 24.64
C GLU A 167 3.43 1.32 24.99
N LEU A 168 2.41 1.81 24.28
CA LEU A 168 1.01 1.39 24.46
C LEU A 168 0.83 -0.12 24.22
N THR A 169 1.48 -0.66 23.17
CA THR A 169 1.39 -2.09 22.83
C THR A 169 2.27 -3.00 23.70
N ALA A 170 3.36 -2.47 24.27
CA ALA A 170 4.38 -3.28 24.93
C ALA A 170 3.83 -4.08 26.11
N ASP A 171 2.96 -3.47 26.92
CA ASP A 171 2.31 -4.15 28.05
C ASP A 171 1.40 -5.30 27.59
N GLN A 172 0.64 -5.10 26.51
CA GLN A 172 -0.27 -6.12 25.98
C GLN A 172 0.51 -7.30 25.37
N LEU A 173 1.52 -7.03 24.55
CA LEU A 173 2.37 -8.05 23.94
C LEU A 173 3.11 -8.87 24.99
N ARG A 174 3.62 -8.23 26.04
CA ARG A 174 4.28 -8.91 27.17
C ARG A 174 3.33 -9.85 27.91
N LYS A 175 2.10 -9.38 28.20
CA LYS A 175 1.07 -10.19 28.86
C LYS A 175 0.67 -11.42 28.04
N HIS A 176 0.70 -11.32 26.71
CA HIS A 176 0.41 -12.43 25.80
C HIS A 176 1.64 -13.29 25.46
N GLY A 177 2.84 -12.95 25.97
CA GLY A 177 4.07 -13.68 25.68
C GLY A 177 4.62 -13.45 24.27
N GLU A 178 4.15 -12.42 23.56
CA GLU A 178 4.52 -12.08 22.18
C GLU A 178 5.84 -11.29 22.10
N PHE A 179 6.88 -11.78 22.77
CA PHE A 179 8.18 -11.09 22.88
C PHE A 179 8.89 -10.89 21.52
N VAL A 180 8.70 -11.81 20.57
CA VAL A 180 9.28 -11.70 19.23
C VAL A 180 8.72 -10.49 18.48
N THR A 181 7.40 -10.30 18.53
CA THR A 181 6.72 -9.15 17.92
C THR A 181 7.16 -7.84 18.58
N LEU A 182 7.24 -7.83 19.91
CA LEU A 182 7.70 -6.67 20.68
C LEU A 182 9.13 -6.27 20.30
N ASN A 183 10.07 -7.22 20.27
CA ASN A 183 11.46 -6.95 19.86
C ASN A 183 11.54 -6.45 18.42
N ALA A 184 10.77 -7.04 17.50
CA ALA A 184 10.71 -6.58 16.11
C ALA A 184 10.18 -5.14 15.99
N LEU A 185 9.31 -4.68 16.89
CA LEU A 185 8.85 -3.29 16.93
C LEU A 185 9.91 -2.36 17.53
N LEU A 186 10.58 -2.78 18.61
CA LEU A 186 11.65 -2.02 19.25
C LEU A 186 12.85 -1.82 18.31
N ASP A 187 13.25 -2.84 17.56
CA ASP A 187 14.37 -2.78 16.61
C ASP A 187 14.10 -1.84 15.41
N ARG A 188 12.84 -1.42 15.20
CA ARG A 188 12.49 -0.41 14.19
C ARG A 188 12.63 1.02 14.70
N LEU A 189 12.82 1.22 16.00
CA LEU A 189 13.06 2.53 16.61
C LEU A 189 14.56 2.77 16.79
N PRO A 190 15.05 4.01 16.66
CA PRO A 190 16.42 4.37 17.02
C PRO A 190 16.75 4.01 18.47
N ASP A 191 17.90 3.36 18.69
CA ASP A 191 18.37 2.93 20.02
C ASP A 191 18.41 4.09 21.03
N ALA A 192 18.80 5.29 20.60
CA ALA A 192 18.85 6.47 21.44
C ALA A 192 17.46 6.84 22.00
N MET A 193 16.40 6.63 21.22
CA MET A 193 15.03 6.91 21.65
C MET A 193 14.50 5.82 22.58
N VAL A 194 14.82 4.55 22.31
CA VAL A 194 14.50 3.43 23.20
C VAL A 194 15.16 3.64 24.57
N ALA A 195 16.44 4.02 24.60
CA ALA A 195 17.18 4.27 25.82
C ALA A 195 16.68 5.49 26.61
N ALA A 196 16.18 6.52 25.92
CA ALA A 196 15.62 7.72 26.54
C ALA A 196 14.24 7.50 27.20
N ARG A 197 13.53 6.42 26.84
CA ARG A 197 12.18 6.11 27.30
C ARG A 197 12.19 4.90 28.23
N PRO A 198 12.01 5.09 29.56
CA PRO A 198 12.14 4.01 30.54
C PRO A 198 11.25 2.80 30.28
N HIS A 199 10.02 3.00 29.81
CA HIS A 199 9.10 1.90 29.51
C HIS A 199 9.56 1.05 28.32
N LEU A 200 10.15 1.67 27.29
CA LEU A 200 10.74 0.95 26.15
C LEU A 200 12.04 0.25 26.54
N ALA A 201 12.89 0.90 27.34
CA ALA A 201 14.14 0.32 27.81
C ALA A 201 13.91 -0.94 28.69
N LEU A 202 12.84 -0.94 29.50
CA LEU A 202 12.44 -2.11 30.30
C LEU A 202 11.75 -3.21 29.49
N ALA A 203 11.27 -2.88 28.29
CA ALA A 203 10.57 -3.81 27.40
C ALA A 203 11.51 -4.59 26.46
N ARG A 204 12.79 -4.16 26.36
CA ARG A 204 13.84 -4.81 25.57
C ARG A 204 14.56 -5.89 26.38
#